data_AF-A0A811P080-F1
#
_entry.id   AF-A0A811P080-F1
#
_cell.length_a   1.000
_cell.length_b   1.000
_cell.length_c   1.000
_cell.angle_alpha   90.00
_cell.angle_beta   90.00
_cell.angle_gamma   90.00
#
_symmetry.space_group_name_H-M   'P 1'
#
loop_
_entity.id
_entity.type
_entity.pdbx_description
1 polymer ?
#
loop_
_entity_poly.entity_id
_entity_poly.type
_entity_poly.pdbx_seq_one_letter_code
_entity_poly.pdbx_strand_id
1 'polypeptide(L)' 'MPIGTNNHHVDDAQAIQFIRGTDEQTIPDVRLTKSRDGSNGVASFMFEQPSVFDSSAELGTSRAST' A
#
# COMPACT_ATOMS: atom_id res chain seq x y z
N MET A 1 -27.04 -18.47 -27.47
CA MET A 1 -26.82 -17.24 -26.70
C MET A 1 -25.88 -17.59 -25.55
N PRO A 2 -24.58 -17.27 -25.60
CA PRO A 2 -23.70 -17.53 -24.45
C PRO A 2 -23.95 -16.45 -23.40
N ILE A 3 -24.30 -16.89 -22.18
CA ILE A 3 -24.33 -16.03 -21.01
C ILE A 3 -22.87 -15.81 -20.56
N GLY A 4 -22.40 -14.57 -20.62
CA GLY A 4 -21.12 -14.20 -20.04
C GLY A 4 -21.21 -14.33 -18.53
N THR A 5 -20.59 -15.36 -17.96
CA THR A 5 -20.36 -15.41 -16.52
C THR A 5 -19.32 -14.35 -16.21
N ASN A 6 -19.73 -13.27 -15.54
CA ASN A 6 -18.83 -12.27 -15.00
C ASN A 6 -17.83 -12.99 -14.10
N ASN A 7 -16.61 -13.10 -14.59
CA ASN A 7 -15.44 -13.50 -13.83
C ASN A 7 -15.24 -12.43 -12.77
N HIS A 8 -15.88 -12.56 -11.60
CA HIS A 8 -15.48 -11.81 -10.43
C HIS A 8 -14.04 -12.23 -10.17
N HIS A 9 -13.14 -11.31 -10.49
CA HIS A 9 -11.70 -11.41 -10.30
C HIS A 9 -11.47 -11.86 -8.85
N VAL A 10 -11.11 -13.13 -8.69
CA VAL A 10 -10.21 -13.54 -7.62
C VAL A 10 -9.04 -12.55 -7.74
N ASP A 11 -8.69 -11.83 -6.67
CA ASP A 11 -7.60 -10.82 -6.55
C ASP A 11 -8.02 -9.36 -6.23
N ASP A 12 -9.25 -9.07 -5.80
CA ASP A 12 -9.59 -7.73 -5.24
C ASP A 12 -9.13 -7.58 -3.77
N ALA A 13 -7.88 -8.00 -3.49
CA ALA A 13 -7.25 -7.83 -2.19
C ALA A 13 -6.98 -6.34 -1.96
N GLN A 14 -7.63 -5.78 -0.94
CA GLN A 14 -7.40 -4.38 -0.56
C GLN A 14 -5.97 -4.25 0.01
N ALA A 15 -5.09 -3.61 -0.77
CA ALA A 15 -3.73 -3.28 -0.36
C ALA A 15 -3.58 -1.78 -0.08
N ILE A 16 -2.69 -1.43 0.85
CA ILE A 16 -2.25 -0.05 1.01
C ILE A 16 -1.26 0.23 -0.12
N GLN A 17 -1.41 1.39 -0.76
CA GLN A 17 -0.53 1.83 -1.83
C GLN A 17 -0.04 3.24 -1.52
N PHE A 18 1.26 3.41 -1.35
CA PHE A 18 1.88 4.74 -1.32
C PHE A 18 2.04 5.31 -2.73
N ILE A 19 2.21 4.44 -3.73
CA ILE A 19 2.29 4.76 -5.16
C ILE A 19 1.19 3.95 -5.86
N ARG A 20 0.37 4.61 -6.68
CA ARG A 20 -0.75 3.96 -7.37
C ARG A 20 -0.26 2.80 -8.24
N GLY A 21 -0.87 1.62 -8.07
CA GLY A 21 -0.53 0.40 -8.82
C GLY A 21 0.66 -0.37 -8.27
N THR A 22 1.19 0.02 -7.09
CA THR A 22 2.24 -0.70 -6.39
C THR A 22 1.77 -0.99 -4.97
N ASP A 23 1.48 -2.26 -4.69
CA ASP A 23 1.07 -2.72 -3.37
C ASP A 23 2.23 -2.62 -2.38
N GLU A 24 1.94 -2.08 -1.20
CA GLU A 24 2.88 -2.07 -0.09
C GLU A 24 2.93 -3.46 0.55
N GLN A 25 4.13 -4.04 0.60
CA GLN A 25 4.34 -5.39 1.11
C GLN A 25 4.50 -5.43 2.64
N THR A 26 4.88 -4.31 3.26
CA THR A 26 5.08 -4.23 4.71
C THR A 26 3.74 -4.14 5.43
N ILE A 27 3.47 -5.09 6.32
CA ILE A 27 2.29 -5.03 7.19
C ILE A 27 2.54 -4.00 8.31
N PRO A 28 1.70 -2.96 8.45
CA PRO A 28 1.91 -1.94 9.47
C PRO A 28 1.40 -2.36 10.85
N ASP A 29 2.00 -1.78 11.87
CA ASP A 29 1.37 -1.69 13.19
C ASP A 29 0.22 -0.66 13.14
N VAL A 30 -0.95 -1.06 13.60
CA VAL A 30 -2.16 -0.22 13.56
C VAL A 30 -2.57 0.20 14.96
N ARG A 31 -2.75 1.51 15.16
CA ARG A 31 -3.30 2.09 16.39
C ARG A 31 -4.54 2.92 16.08
N LEU A 32 -5.61 2.65 16.79
CA LEU A 32 -6.85 3.44 16.74
C LEU A 32 -6.98 4.29 17.99
N THR A 33 -7.34 5.56 17.81
CA THR A 33 -7.71 6.46 18.89
C THR A 33 -9.07 7.08 18.59
N LYS A 34 -9.81 7.43 19.65
CA LYS A 34 -11.08 8.14 19.54
C LYS A 34 -11.05 9.38 20.43
N SER A 35 -11.70 10.45 19.99
CA SER A 35 -11.92 11.61 20.84
C SER A 35 -12.73 11.20 22.08
N ARG A 36 -12.57 11.96 23.17
CA ARG A 36 -13.22 11.63 24.46
C ARG A 36 -14.75 11.63 24.36
N ASP A 37 -15.31 12.49 23.51
CA ASP A 37 -16.74 12.57 23.20
C ASP A 37 -17.19 11.58 22.09
N GLY A 38 -16.25 10.84 21.48
CA GLY A 38 -16.52 9.83 20.47
C GLY A 38 -16.91 10.36 19.09
N SER A 39 -16.86 11.68 18.86
CA SER A 39 -17.26 12.27 17.57
C SER A 39 -16.23 12.03 16.46
N ASN A 40 -14.96 11.80 16.81
CA ASN A 40 -13.87 11.63 15.85
C ASN A 40 -12.99 10.44 16.23
N GLY A 41 -12.39 9.82 15.22
CA GLY A 41 -11.40 8.77 15.38
C GLY A 41 -10.20 9.00 14.47
N VAL A 42 -9.04 8.54 14.90
CA VAL A 42 -7.81 8.55 14.09
C VAL A 42 -7.24 7.14 14.07
N ALA A 43 -6.95 6.65 12.87
CA ALA A 43 -6.16 5.46 12.64
C ALA A 43 -4.74 5.86 12.25
N SER A 44 -3.75 5.37 13.00
CA SER A 44 -2.34 5.55 12.72
C SER A 44 -1.74 4.22 12.28
N PHE A 45 -1.01 4.25 11.16
CA PHE A 45 -0.32 3.11 10.57
C PHE A 45 1.17 3.37 10.63
N MET A 46 1.95 2.47 11.22
CA MET A 46 3.40 2.58 11.31
C MET A 46 4.05 1.44 10.55
N PHE A 47 4.90 1.79 9.58
CA PHE A 47 5.64 0.85 8.75
C PHE A 47 7.12 0.94 9.10
N GLU A 48 7.72 -0.15 9.57
CA GLU A 48 9.13 -0.15 9.97
C GLU A 48 10.07 -0.11 8.74
N GLN A 49 9.72 -0.82 7.68
CA GLN A 49 10.53 -0.94 6.45
C GLN A 49 9.68 -0.84 5.19
N PRO A 50 8.98 0.29 4.95
CA PRO A 50 8.06 0.40 3.83
C PRO A 50 8.78 0.28 2.49
N SER A 51 8.27 -0.59 1.62
CA SER A 51 8.85 -0.94 0.32
C SER A 51 8.89 0.21 -0.68
N VAL A 52 8.10 1.26 -0.45
CA VAL A 52 8.09 2.49 -1.26
C VAL A 52 9.48 3.13 -1.40
N PHE A 53 10.38 2.94 -0.44
CA PHE A 53 11.72 3.52 -0.48
C PHE A 53 12.74 2.67 -1.25
N ASP A 54 12.48 1.38 -1.46
CA ASP A 54 13.41 0.48 -2.16
C ASP A 54 13.55 0.86 -3.66
N SER A 55 12.46 1.33 -4.27
CA SER A 55 12.45 1.75 -5.69
C SER A 55 13.19 3.08 -5.94
N SER A 56 13.41 3.90 -4.91
CA SER A 56 14.13 5.17 -5.04
C SER A 56 15.65 5.01 -4.97
N ALA A 57 16.16 3.85 -4.53
CA ALA A 57 17.58 3.61 -4.34
C ALA A 57 18.33 3.32 -5.66
N GLU A 58 17.63 2.87 -6.71
CA GLU A 58 18.27 2.41 -7.95
C GLU A 58 18.67 3.55 -8.92
N LEU A 59 18.12 4.76 -8.75
CA LEU A 59 18.37 5.89 -9.66
C LEU A 59 19.68 6.66 -9.39
N GLY A 60 20.48 6.26 -8.40
CA GLY A 60 21.72 6.96 -8.00
C GLY A 60 23.04 6.33 -8.48
N THR A 61 23.02 5.16 -9.10
CA THR A 61 24.25 4.39 -9.38
C THR A 61 24.16 3.70 -10.75
N SER A 62 24.36 4.46 -11.84
CA SER A 62 24.73 3.89 -13.16
C SER A 62 24.99 4.95 -14.25
N ARG A 63 25.83 5.97 -14.01
CA ARG A 63 26.36 6.81 -15.12
C ARG A 63 27.80 7.29 -14.92
N ALA A 64 28.74 6.37 -14.71
CA ALA A 64 30.17 6.66 -14.90
C ALA A 64 30.97 5.39 -15.26
N SER A 65 30.71 4.83 -16.44
CA SER A 65 31.67 3.99 -17.16
C SER A 65 31.26 3.84 -18.61
N THR A 66 31.81 4.69 -19.46
CA THR A 66 32.42 4.42 -20.78
C THR A 66 32.73 5.78 -21.41
#